data_AF-A0A2D9B1A9-F1
#
_entry.id   AF-A0A2D9B1A9-F1
#
_cell.length_a   1.000
_cell.length_b   1.000
_cell.length_c   1.000
_cell.angle_alpha   90.00
_cell.angle_beta   90.00
_cell.angle_gamma   90.00
#
_symmetry.space_group_name_H-M   'P 1'
#
loop_
_entity.id
_entity.type
_entity.pdbx_description
1 polymer ?
#
loop_
_entity_poly.entity_id
_entity_poly.type
_entity_poly.pdbx_seq_one_letter_code
_entity_poly.pdbx_strand_id
1 'polypeptide(L)'
;MGSLIDIVFSNPVYLAIAVILTILLAYALIKKVIKLIFTIGVVLVIYVIYLNYTGQEVPKNMDDLKESVSEKVEMVKEATAESINEAKESTRKVVEKKVEEKIDDLLGD
;
A
#
# COMPACT_ATOMS: atom_id res chain seq x y z
N MET A 1 -7.67 20.96 -34.18
CA MET A 1 -8.10 21.23 -32.78
C MET A 1 -6.82 21.31 -31.97
N GLY A 2 -6.54 22.44 -31.31
CA GLY A 2 -5.30 22.59 -30.51
C GLY A 2 -5.31 21.64 -29.32
N SER A 3 -4.15 21.14 -28.91
CA SER A 3 -4.05 20.25 -27.75
C SER A 3 -4.35 21.02 -26.48
N LEU A 4 -4.82 20.35 -25.43
CA LEU A 4 -5.06 20.99 -24.13
C LEU A 4 -3.79 21.69 -23.59
N ILE A 5 -2.62 21.11 -23.88
CA ILE A 5 -1.31 21.71 -23.62
C ILE A 5 -1.16 23.07 -24.32
N ASP A 6 -1.53 23.19 -25.60
CA ASP A 6 -1.35 24.42 -26.37
C ASP A 6 -2.21 25.55 -25.79
N ILE A 7 -3.42 25.24 -25.34
CA ILE A 7 -4.33 26.22 -24.71
C ILE A 7 -3.75 26.74 -23.39
N VAL A 8 -3.17 25.86 -22.57
CA VAL A 8 -2.56 26.23 -21.28
C VAL A 8 -1.30 27.08 -21.47
N PHE A 9 -0.48 26.75 -22.47
CA PHE A 9 0.78 27.46 -22.73
C PHE A 9 0.61 28.75 -23.55
N SER A 10 -0.44 28.88 -24.35
CA SER A 10 -0.66 30.06 -25.20
C SER A 10 -1.25 31.25 -24.45
N ASN A 11 -1.76 31.06 -23.22
CA ASN A 11 -2.31 32.14 -22.43
C ASN A 11 -1.68 32.16 -21.02
N PRO A 12 -1.05 33.27 -20.61
CA PRO A 12 -0.38 33.37 -19.31
C PRO A 12 -1.33 33.17 -18.13
N VAL A 13 -2.62 33.47 -18.28
CA VAL A 13 -3.63 33.25 -17.23
C VAL A 13 -3.84 31.76 -16.97
N TYR A 14 -3.91 30.93 -18.02
CA TYR A 14 -4.07 29.48 -17.85
C TYR A 14 -2.82 28.82 -17.28
N LEU A 15 -1.63 29.31 -17.67
CA LEU A 15 -0.37 28.87 -17.09
C LEU A 15 -0.32 29.17 -15.58
N ALA A 16 -0.74 30.37 -15.16
CA ALA A 16 -0.80 30.71 -13.73
C ALA A 16 -1.73 29.78 -12.94
N ILE A 17 -2.89 29.44 -13.49
CA ILE A 17 -3.83 28.48 -12.88
C ILE A 17 -3.17 27.10 -12.75
N ALA A 18 -2.50 26.62 -13.80
CA ALA A 18 -1.81 25.33 -13.78
C ALA A 18 -0.72 25.28 -12.69
N VAL A 19 0.06 26.35 -12.54
CA VAL A 19 1.10 26.46 -11.48
C VAL A 19 0.48 26.41 -10.08
N ILE A 20 -0.61 27.15 -9.85
CA ILE A 20 -1.31 27.13 -8.56
C ILE A 20 -1.82 25.72 -8.25
N LEU A 21 -2.39 25.02 -9.24
CA LEU A 21 -2.85 23.64 -9.08
C LEU A 21 -1.70 22.68 -8.77
N THR A 22 -0.55 22.82 -9.43
CA THR A 22 0.65 22.02 -9.14
C THR A 22 1.14 22.26 -7.71
N ILE A 23 1.17 23.51 -7.24
CA ILE A 23 1.57 23.84 -5.87
C ILE A 23 0.59 23.25 -4.85
N LEU A 24 -0.71 23.35 -5.10
CA LEU A 24 -1.75 22.75 -4.24
C LEU A 24 -1.60 21.24 -4.16
N LEU A 25 -1.35 20.58 -5.29
CA LEU A 25 -1.14 19.14 -5.34
C LEU A 25 0.13 18.75 -4.58
N ALA A 26 1.23 19.47 -4.78
CA ALA A 26 2.48 19.25 -4.04
C ALA A 26 2.26 19.43 -2.52
N TYR A 27 1.56 20.48 -2.11
CA TYR A 27 1.22 20.73 -0.70
C TYR A 27 0.37 19.59 -0.10
N ALA A 28 -0.61 19.09 -0.84
CA ALA A 28 -1.45 17.97 -0.40
C ALA A 28 -0.62 16.68 -0.19
N LEU A 29 0.30 16.39 -1.10
CA LEU A 29 1.23 15.26 -0.98
C LEU A 29 2.16 15.42 0.23
N ILE A 30 2.80 16.59 0.36
CA ILE A 30 3.72 16.90 1.46
C ILE A 30 2.99 16.79 2.81
N LYS A 31 1.77 17.37 2.92
CA LYS A 31 0.96 17.29 4.14
C LYS A 31 0.69 15.85 4.57
N LYS A 32 0.43 14.95 3.61
CA LYS A 32 0.19 13.53 3.89
C LYS A 32 1.47 12.81 4.31
N VAL A 33 2.59 13.09 3.64
CA VAL A 33 3.90 12.49 3.94
C VAL A 33 4.41 12.93 5.32
N ILE A 34 4.31 14.21 5.69
CA ILE A 34 4.69 14.71 7.02
C ILE A 34 3.90 13.99 8.12
N LYS A 35 2.58 13.84 7.92
CA LYS A 35 1.74 13.12 8.89
C LYS A 35 2.17 11.66 9.06
N LEU A 36 2.53 11.00 7.95
CA LEU A 36 3.02 9.62 7.96
C LEU A 36 4.36 9.48 8.69
N ILE A 37 5.30 10.38 8.41
CA ILE A 37 6.62 10.42 9.06
C ILE A 37 6.45 10.62 10.57
N PHE A 38 5.56 11.53 10.98
CA PHE A 38 5.32 11.77 12.40
C PHE A 38 4.78 10.51 13.11
N THR A 39 3.80 9.83 12.51
CA THR A 39 3.26 8.58 13.07
C THR A 39 4.35 7.51 13.20
N ILE A 40 5.14 7.28 12.14
CA ILE A 40 6.22 6.29 12.17
C ILE A 40 7.28 6.69 13.19
N GLY A 41 7.65 7.97 13.26
CA GLY A 41 8.62 8.50 14.21
C GLY A 41 8.18 8.27 15.66
N VAL A 42 6.92 8.54 16.00
CA VAL A 42 6.38 8.28 17.34
C VAL A 42 6.43 6.79 17.68
N VAL A 43 6.03 5.92 16.75
CA VAL A 43 6.11 4.46 16.94
C VAL A 43 7.54 4.00 17.15
N LEU A 44 8.50 4.53 16.39
CA LEU A 44 9.92 4.22 16.56
C LEU A 44 10.45 4.66 17.92
N VAL A 45 10.10 5.86 18.38
CA VAL A 45 10.50 6.34 19.72
C VAL A 45 9.97 5.40 20.81
N ILE A 46 8.69 5.01 20.72
CA ILE A 46 8.09 4.05 21.65
C ILE A 46 8.82 2.70 21.60
N TYR A 47 9.17 2.23 20.39
CA TYR A 47 9.88 0.97 20.19
C TYR A 47 11.27 0.99 20.82
N VAL A 48 12.05 2.08 20.67
CA VAL A 48 13.36 2.20 21.31
C VAL A 48 13.24 2.20 22.84
N ILE A 49 12.24 2.90 23.40
CA ILE A 49 11.96 2.89 24.84
C ILE A 49 11.65 1.46 25.30
N TYR A 50 10.82 0.73 24.55
CA TYR A 50 10.45 -0.65 24.85
C TYR A 50 11.67 -1.60 24.82
N LEU A 51 12.55 -1.48 23.82
CA LEU A 51 13.79 -2.27 23.78
C LEU A 51 14.68 -1.99 24.99
N ASN A 52 14.84 -0.71 25.33
CA ASN A 52 15.64 -0.32 26.49
C ASN A 52 15.08 -0.91 27.80
N TYR A 53 13.76 -0.91 27.95
CA TYR A 53 13.09 -1.49 29.11
C TYR A 53 13.21 -3.02 29.18
N THR A 54 13.16 -3.70 28.03
CA THR A 54 13.21 -5.18 27.96
C THR A 54 14.64 -5.74 27.89
N GLY A 55 15.66 -4.88 27.89
CA GLY A 55 17.07 -5.28 27.78
C GLY A 55 17.44 -5.88 26.42
N GLN A 56 16.58 -5.72 25.42
CA GLN A 56 16.86 -6.17 24.05
C GLN A 56 17.86 -5.22 23.41
N GLU A 57 18.88 -5.78 22.76
CA GLU A 57 19.90 -4.99 22.07
C GLU A 57 19.30 -4.31 20.85
N VAL A 58 19.40 -2.98 20.79
CA VAL A 58 19.09 -2.24 19.57
C VAL A 58 20.14 -2.66 18.53
N PRO A 59 19.74 -3.16 17.35
CA PRO A 59 20.68 -3.55 16.32
C PRO A 59 21.64 -2.39 16.02
N LYS A 60 22.92 -2.61 16.28
CA LYS A 60 23.94 -1.55 16.24
C LYS A 60 24.41 -1.25 14.81
N ASN A 61 24.14 -2.15 13.87
CA ASN A 61 24.72 -2.16 12.54
C ASN A 61 23.62 -2.24 11.46
N MET A 62 23.89 -1.68 10.28
CA MET A 62 22.95 -1.73 9.15
C MET A 62 22.71 -3.15 8.63
N ASP A 63 23.70 -4.05 8.77
CA ASP A 63 23.59 -5.44 8.31
C ASP A 63 22.58 -6.24 9.14
N ASP A 64 22.66 -6.16 10.48
CA ASP A 64 21.72 -6.83 11.39
C ASP A 64 20.28 -6.32 11.21
N LEU A 65 20.11 -5.02 10.95
CA LEU A 65 18.81 -4.44 10.61
C LEU A 65 18.29 -4.95 9.27
N LYS A 66 19.15 -5.03 8.26
CA LYS A 66 18.76 -5.47 6.92
C LYS A 66 18.34 -6.94 6.93
N GLU A 67 19.03 -7.79 7.67
CA GLU A 67 18.67 -9.20 7.83
C GLU A 67 17.34 -9.34 8.56
N SER A 68 17.18 -8.68 9.70
CA SER A 68 15.94 -8.70 10.50
C SER A 68 14.71 -8.16 9.75
N VAL A 69 14.91 -7.18 8.87
CA VAL A 69 13.83 -6.62 8.03
C VAL A 69 13.56 -7.52 6.83
N SER A 70 14.61 -8.07 6.20
CA SER A 70 14.46 -8.95 5.03
C SER A 70 13.67 -10.21 5.38
N GLU A 71 13.98 -10.84 6.51
CA GLU A 71 13.25 -12.02 7.01
C GLU A 71 11.77 -11.69 7.23
N LYS A 72 11.46 -10.57 7.89
CA LYS A 72 10.07 -10.13 8.11
C LYS A 72 9.34 -9.83 6.80
N VAL A 73 10.02 -9.24 5.82
CA VAL A 73 9.43 -8.95 4.50
C VAL A 73 9.13 -10.24 3.74
N GLU A 74 10.01 -11.24 3.83
CA GLU A 74 9.81 -12.55 3.22
C GLU A 74 8.64 -13.31 3.85
N MET A 75 8.56 -13.32 5.19
CA MET A 75 7.41 -13.87 5.92
C MET A 75 6.09 -13.19 5.55
N VAL A 76 6.07 -11.85 5.44
CA VAL A 76 4.86 -11.11 5.02
C VAL A 76 4.47 -11.45 3.58
N LYS A 77 5.45 -11.61 2.69
CA LYS A 77 5.21 -11.96 1.29
C LYS A 77 4.64 -13.37 1.17
N GLU A 78 5.18 -14.34 1.90
CA GLU A 78 4.66 -15.71 1.94
C GLU A 78 3.25 -15.75 2.53
N ALA A 79 3.02 -15.12 3.68
CA ALA A 79 1.69 -15.06 4.29
C ALA A 79 0.65 -14.40 3.37
N THR A 80 1.04 -13.36 2.63
CA THR A 80 0.17 -12.72 1.63
C THR A 80 -0.10 -13.65 0.45
N ALA A 81 0.91 -14.36 -0.04
CA ALA A 81 0.77 -15.31 -1.14
C ALA A 81 -0.13 -16.48 -0.76
N GLU A 82 0.05 -17.04 0.43
CA GLU A 82 -0.77 -18.11 0.99
C GLU A 82 -2.23 -17.66 1.13
N SER A 83 -2.46 -16.48 1.73
CA SER A 83 -3.80 -15.89 1.86
C SER A 83 -4.50 -15.69 0.51
N ILE A 84 -3.77 -15.23 -0.52
CA ILE A 84 -4.31 -15.05 -1.88
C ILE A 84 -4.64 -16.40 -2.51
N ASN A 85 -3.81 -17.42 -2.29
CA ASN A 85 -4.01 -18.74 -2.86
C ASN A 85 -5.22 -19.43 -2.20
N GLU A 86 -5.35 -19.33 -0.87
CA GLU A 86 -6.52 -19.81 -0.12
C GLU A 86 -7.81 -19.09 -0.56
N ALA A 87 -7.76 -17.77 -0.76
CA ALA A 87 -8.89 -17.00 -1.27
C ALA A 87 -9.30 -17.44 -2.70
N LYS A 88 -8.32 -17.74 -3.56
CA LYS A 88 -8.56 -18.23 -4.92
C LYS A 88 -9.15 -19.65 -4.92
N GLU A 89 -8.67 -20.52 -4.05
CA GLU A 89 -9.13 -21.89 -3.95
C GLU A 89 -10.54 -21.99 -3.34
N SER A 90 -10.81 -21.20 -2.29
CA SER A 90 -12.13 -21.08 -1.68
C SER A 90 -13.16 -20.51 -2.66
N THR A 91 -12.79 -19.48 -3.43
CA THR A 91 -13.66 -18.93 -4.49
C THR A 91 -13.97 -19.99 -5.56
N ARG A 92 -12.97 -20.77 -6.00
CA ARG A 92 -13.17 -21.83 -7.00
C ARG A 92 -14.11 -22.93 -6.50
N LYS A 93 -13.94 -23.40 -5.26
CA LYS A 93 -14.82 -24.40 -4.63
C LYS A 93 -16.27 -23.90 -4.52
N VAL A 94 -16.47 -22.62 -4.19
CA VAL A 94 -17.81 -22.01 -4.13
C VAL A 94 -18.45 -21.91 -5.52
N VAL A 95 -17.67 -21.58 -6.55
CA VAL A 95 -18.15 -21.54 -7.93
C VAL A 95 -18.50 -22.94 -8.43
N GLU A 96 -17.64 -23.95 -8.21
CA GLU A 96 -17.89 -25.34 -8.63
C GLU A 96 -19.18 -25.88 -7.96
N LYS A 97 -19.35 -25.71 -6.65
CA LYS A 97 -20.59 -26.10 -5.95
C LYS A 97 -21.83 -25.40 -6.50
N LYS A 98 -21.76 -24.09 -6.76
CA LYS A 98 -22.89 -23.34 -7.31
C LYS A 98 -23.24 -23.75 -8.75
N VAL A 99 -22.26 -24.21 -9.52
CA VAL A 99 -22.47 -24.71 -10.89
C VAL A 99 -23.12 -26.09 -10.84
N GLU A 100 -22.66 -27.00 -9.97
CA GLU A 100 -23.29 -28.32 -9.77
C GLU A 100 -24.74 -28.20 -9.28
N GLU A 101 -25.00 -27.39 -8.24
CA GLU A 101 -26.37 -27.16 -7.75
C GLU A 101 -27.29 -26.63 -8.86
N LYS A 102 -26.79 -25.72 -9.72
CA LYS A 102 -27.58 -25.20 -10.84
C LYS A 102 -27.81 -26.22 -11.95
N ILE A 103 -26.89 -27.16 -12.15
CA ILE A 103 -27.04 -28.20 -13.17
C ILE A 103 -28.05 -29.24 -12.70
N ASP A 104 -28.01 -29.64 -11.43
CA ASP A 104 -29.00 -30.56 -10.85
C ASP A 104 -30.42 -29.95 -10.82
N ASP A 105 -30.56 -28.66 -10.47
CA ASP A 105 -31.85 -27.96 -10.53
C ASP A 105 -32.41 -27.83 -11.97
N LEU A 106 -31.56 -27.87 -13.00
CA LEU A 106 -31.96 -27.73 -14.41
C LEU A 106 -32.17 -29.08 -15.13
N LEU A 107 -31.57 -30.15 -14.63
CA LEU A 107 -31.67 -31.50 -15.21
C LEU A 107 -32.59 -32.42 -14.39
N GLY A 108 -33.06 -31.97 -13.23
CA GLY A 108 -33.98 -32.68 -12.34
C GLY A 108 -35.48 -32.49 -12.62
N ASP A 109 -35.86 -31.80 -13.70
CA ASP A 109 -37.24 -31.66 -14.22
C ASP A 109 -37.39 -32.37 -15.59
#